data_AF-X6FY90-F1
#
_entry.id   AF-X6FY90-F1
#
_cell.length_a   1.000
_cell.length_b   1.000
_cell.length_c   1.000
_cell.angle_alpha   90.00
_cell.angle_beta   90.00
_cell.angle_gamma   90.00
#
_symmetry.space_group_name_H-M   'P 1'
#
loop_
_entity.id
_entity.type
_entity.pdbx_description
1 polymer ?
#
loop_
_entity_poly.entity_id
_entity_poly.type
_entity_poly.pdbx_seq_one_letter_code
_entity_poly.pdbx_strand_id
1 'polypeptide(L)' 'MAAQVLPGGSTRTALHFDLFRFIIDRASGSHLTDLDGHTYIDFADDFIAGFYGHSDPVIVNALNDAIG' A
#
# COMPACT_ATOMS: atom_id res chain seq x y z
N MET A 1 14.87 -4.51 -11.18
CA MET A 1 14.71 -3.60 -10.02
C MET A 1 13.96 -2.34 -10.48
N ALA A 2 13.00 -1.80 -9.72
CA ALA A 2 12.14 -0.68 -10.16
C ALA A 2 12.89 0.52 -10.76
N ALA A 3 14.06 0.89 -10.19
CA ALA A 3 14.90 1.98 -10.70
C ALA A 3 15.45 1.80 -12.12
N GLN A 4 15.39 0.59 -12.69
CA GLN A 4 15.79 0.32 -14.08
C GLN A 4 14.74 0.77 -15.10
N VAL A 5 13.49 0.97 -14.65
CA VAL A 5 12.35 1.29 -15.52
C VAL A 5 11.58 2.52 -15.05
N LEU A 6 11.81 2.99 -13.82
CA LEU A 6 11.20 4.18 -13.23
C LEU A 6 12.30 5.12 -12.69
N PRO A 7 12.27 6.43 -13.02
CA PRO A 7 13.19 7.40 -12.42
C PRO A 7 13.12 7.36 -10.89
N GLY A 8 14.28 7.22 -10.22
CA GLY A 8 14.33 7.10 -8.76
C GLY A 8 13.64 5.85 -8.18
N GLY A 9 13.19 4.91 -9.03
CA GLY A 9 12.47 3.70 -8.62
C GLY A 9 11.08 3.95 -8.07
N SER A 10 10.46 5.09 -8.34
CA SER A 10 9.11 5.43 -7.87
C SER A 10 8.31 6.14 -8.96
N THR A 11 6.99 5.91 -8.99
CA THR A 11 6.01 6.70 -9.75
C THR A 11 5.37 7.81 -8.90
N ARG A 12 5.57 7.80 -7.58
CA ARG A 12 4.96 8.73 -6.62
C ARG A 12 6.03 9.29 -5.70
N THR A 13 6.39 10.56 -5.90
CA THR A 13 7.45 11.24 -5.15
C THR A 13 7.23 11.21 -3.64
N ALA A 14 5.98 11.28 -3.18
CA ALA A 14 5.64 11.25 -1.75
C ALA A 14 5.96 9.90 -1.06
N LEU A 15 6.21 8.83 -1.81
CA LEU A 15 6.60 7.51 -1.30
C LEU A 15 8.09 7.20 -1.52
N HIS A 16 8.88 8.18 -1.98
CA HIS A 16 10.31 8.00 -2.20
C HIS A 16 11.08 8.17 -0.89
N PHE A 17 11.98 7.23 -0.59
CA PHE A 17 12.86 7.25 0.57
C PHE A 17 14.30 6.97 0.13
N ASP A 18 15.25 7.78 0.61
CA ASP A 18 16.65 7.75 0.13
C ASP A 18 17.46 6.54 0.61
N LEU A 19 17.13 5.99 1.79
CA LEU A 19 18.03 5.08 2.52
C LEU A 19 17.60 3.60 2.50
N PHE A 20 16.31 3.32 2.36
CA PHE A 20 15.78 1.96 2.28
C PHE A 20 14.45 1.95 1.54
N ARG A 21 14.19 0.87 0.81
CA ARG A 21 12.92 0.69 0.12
C ARG A 21 11.94 0.02 1.07
N PHE A 22 11.02 0.81 1.61
CA PHE A 22 9.86 0.26 2.30
C PHE A 22 8.87 -0.26 1.26
N ILE A 23 8.77 -1.58 1.11
CA ILE A 23 7.89 -2.25 0.15
C ILE A 23 6.93 -3.15 0.92
N ILE A 24 5.64 -2.88 0.77
CA ILE A 24 4.56 -3.63 1.40
C ILE A 24 4.25 -4.86 0.53
N ASP A 25 4.25 -6.05 1.13
CA ASP A 25 3.88 -7.33 0.52
C ASP A 25 2.36 -7.52 0.52
N ARG A 26 1.74 -7.30 1.70
CA ARG A 26 0.30 -7.50 1.92
C ARG A 26 -0.22 -6.58 3.00
N ALA A 27 -1.53 -6.39 3.02
CA ALA A 27 -2.22 -5.59 4.02
C ALA A 27 -3.63 -6.12 4.33
N SER A 28 -4.10 -5.92 5.55
CA SER A 28 -5.46 -6.29 5.99
C SER A 28 -5.89 -5.45 7.19
N GLY A 29 -7.09 -4.88 7.14
CA GLY A 29 -7.56 -3.93 8.14
C GLY A 29 -6.58 -2.77 8.27
N SER A 30 -6.15 -2.44 9.49
CA SER A 30 -5.15 -1.40 9.76
C SER A 30 -3.69 -1.89 9.73
N HIS A 31 -3.42 -3.09 9.21
CA HIS A 31 -2.08 -3.69 9.28
C HIS A 31 -1.43 -3.85 7.90
N LEU A 32 -0.13 -3.53 7.84
CA LEU A 32 0.74 -3.74 6.69
C LEU A 32 1.81 -4.77 7.04
N THR A 33 2.16 -5.67 6.13
CA THR A 33 3.36 -6.50 6.23
C THR A 33 4.32 -6.17 5.10
N ASP A 34 5.58 -5.87 5.42
CA ASP A 34 6.63 -5.60 4.44
C ASP A 34 7.21 -6.89 3.81
N LEU A 35 8.03 -6.75 2.77
CA LEU A 35 8.70 -7.88 2.10
C LEU A 35 9.66 -8.65 3.01
N ASP A 36 10.14 -8.05 4.10
CA ASP A 36 11.02 -8.70 5.08
C ASP A 36 10.21 -9.44 6.17
N GLY A 37 8.89 -9.29 6.18
CA GLY A 37 7.96 -9.97 7.08
C GLY A 37 7.62 -9.19 8.35
N HIS A 38 8.03 -7.93 8.48
CA HIS A 38 7.64 -7.08 9.61
C HIS A 38 6.22 -6.55 9.43
N THR A 39 5.46 -6.52 10.53
CA THR A 39 4.08 -6.00 10.53
C THR A 39 3.99 -4.68 11.28
N TYR A 40 3.25 -3.74 10.68
CA TYR A 40 3.06 -2.38 11.15
C TYR A 40 1.57 -2.06 11.24
N ILE A 41 1.22 -1.11 12.11
CA ILE A 41 -0.08 -0.43 12.05
C ILE A 41 0.06 0.72 11.05
N ASP A 42 -0.83 0.78 10.07
CA ASP A 42 -0.90 1.87 9.11
C ASP A 42 -1.53 3.09 9.78
N PHE A 43 -0.72 4.13 9.99
CA PHE A 43 -1.19 5.45 10.43
C PHE A 43 -1.21 6.47 9.28
N ALA A 44 -0.71 6.09 8.11
CA ALA A 44 -0.68 6.95 6.95
C ALA A 44 -1.98 6.81 6.14
N ASP A 45 -2.54 5.59 6.08
CA ASP A 45 -3.79 5.24 5.40
C ASP A 45 -3.90 5.90 4.03
N ASP A 46 -2.86 5.73 3.21
CA ASP A 46 -2.69 6.38 1.90
C ASP A 46 -3.03 7.88 1.89
N PHE A 47 -2.46 8.63 2.83
CA PHE A 47 -2.70 10.06 2.98
C PHE A 47 -4.20 10.38 3.12
N ILE A 48 -4.89 9.64 3.99
CA ILE A 48 -6.32 9.74 4.32
C ILE A 48 -7.24 9.03 3.30
N ALA A 49 -6.78 8.73 2.08
CA ALA A 49 -7.61 8.05 1.09
C ALA A 49 -8.02 6.64 1.54
N GLY A 50 -7.16 5.96 2.29
CA GLY A 50 -7.35 4.63 2.86
C GLY A 50 -8.13 4.61 4.17
N PHE A 51 -9.01 5.58 4.45
CA PHE A 51 -9.71 5.73 5.73
C PHE A 51 -10.40 4.45 6.26
N TYR A 52 -10.89 3.59 5.36
CA TYR A 52 -11.56 2.33 5.73
C TYR A 52 -10.59 1.17 6.02
N GLY A 53 -9.29 1.42 5.94
CA GLY A 53 -8.25 0.41 5.99
C GLY A 53 -8.21 -0.47 4.74
N HIS A 54 -7.38 -1.50 4.82
CA HIS A 54 -7.12 -2.43 3.73
C HIS A 54 -8.16 -3.55 3.72
N SER A 55 -8.78 -3.81 2.57
CA SER A 55 -9.74 -4.90 2.36
C SER A 55 -11.04 -4.79 3.19
N ASP A 56 -11.60 -3.59 3.35
CA ASP A 56 -12.93 -3.42 3.94
C ASP A 56 -13.98 -4.26 3.17
N PRO A 57 -14.76 -5.12 3.85
CA PRO A 57 -15.66 -6.05 3.17
C PRO A 57 -16.81 -5.35 2.44
N VAL A 58 -17.26 -4.17 2.87
CA VAL A 58 -18.32 -3.43 2.18
C VAL A 58 -17.79 -2.88 0.85
N ILE A 59 -16.59 -2.29 0.85
CA ILE A 59 -15.94 -1.77 -0.35
C ILE A 59 -15.58 -2.90 -1.32
N VAL A 60 -15.01 -4.00 -0.83
CA VAL A 60 -14.64 -5.14 -1.67
C VAL A 60 -15.87 -5.76 -2.34
N ASN A 61 -16.97 -5.94 -1.60
CA ASN A 61 -18.21 -6.46 -2.19
C ASN A 61 -18.80 -5.50 -3.23
N ALA A 62 -18.86 -4.20 -2.92
CA ALA A 62 -19.33 -3.20 -3.87
C ALA A 62 -18.47 -3.16 -5.15
N LEU A 63 -17.15 -3.32 -5.03
CA LEU A 63 -16.26 -3.44 -6.17
C LEU A 63 -16.56 -4.68 -7.00
N ASN A 64 -16.71 -5.85 -6.35
CA ASN A 64 -17.03 -7.11 -7.01
C ASN A 64 -18.36 -7.04 -7.78
N ASP A 65 -19.39 -6.41 -7.20
CA ASP A 65 -20.68 -6.19 -7.86
C ASP A 65 -20.55 -5.27 -9.07
N ALA A 66 -19.70 -4.25 -9.01
CA ALA A 66 -19.51 -3.27 -10.08
C ALA A 66 -18.69 -3.81 -11.27
N ILE A 67 -17.76 -4.73 -11.03
CA ILE A 67 -16.94 -5.37 -12.08
C ILE A 67 -17.56 -6.67 -12.62
N GLY A 68 -18.73 -7.08 -12.10
CA GLY A 68 -19.46 -8.30 -12.47
C GLY A 68 -19.66 -8.50 -13.96
#